data_AF-A0A942Y5P4-F1
#
_entry.id   AF-A0A942Y5P4-F1
#
_cell.length_a   1.000
_cell.length_b   1.000
_cell.length_c   1.000
_cell.angle_alpha   90.00
_cell.angle_beta   90.00
_cell.angle_gamma   90.00
#
_symmetry.space_group_name_H-M   'P 1'
#
loop_
_entity.id
_entity.type
_entity.pdbx_description
1 polymer ?
#
loop_
_entity_poly.entity_id
_entity_poly.type
_entity_poly.pdbx_seq_one_letter_code
_entity_poly.pdbx_strand_id
1 'polypeptide(L)'
;MQYLNYIIIALFIIFIIKRFLPIKGVTHITTAELNSILNDNNKQFVDVRTPGEFKGNHIKGFKNIPLHQLAQKAEKELSKEKEVVVICQSGMRSQKASKQLKNLGYKVTNVRGGMSAWH
;
A
#
# COMPACT_ATOMS: atom_id res chain seq x y z
N MET A 1 -17.77 -26.42 28.92
CA MET A 1 -17.21 -25.09 29.24
C MET A 1 -15.73 -24.96 28.86
N GLN A 2 -14.83 -25.89 29.24
CA GLN A 2 -13.41 -25.82 28.87
C GLN A 2 -13.14 -25.88 27.35
N TYR A 3 -13.79 -26.79 26.62
CA TYR A 3 -13.64 -26.89 25.15
C TYR A 3 -14.04 -25.61 24.40
N LEU A 4 -15.06 -24.90 24.88
CA LEU A 4 -15.51 -23.64 24.28
C LEU A 4 -14.45 -22.53 24.45
N ASN A 5 -13.80 -22.47 25.62
CA ASN A 5 -12.68 -21.54 25.84
C ASN A 5 -11.48 -21.84 24.92
N TYR A 6 -11.13 -23.10 24.70
CA TYR A 6 -10.04 -23.45 23.78
C TYR A 6 -10.36 -23.05 22.32
N ILE A 7 -11.61 -23.19 21.88
CA ILE A 7 -12.05 -22.74 20.55
C ILE A 7 -11.93 -21.22 20.43
N ILE A 8 -12.37 -20.47 21.44
CA ILE A 8 -12.28 -19.00 21.45
C ILE A 8 -10.80 -18.56 21.41
N ILE A 9 -9.94 -19.18 22.22
CA ILE A 9 -8.49 -18.90 22.22
C ILE A 9 -7.87 -19.22 20.86
N ALA A 10 -8.20 -20.36 20.26
CA ALA A 10 -7.71 -20.73 18.93
C ALA A 10 -8.17 -19.74 17.85
N LEU A 11 -9.43 -19.31 17.87
CA LEU A 11 -9.95 -18.28 16.95
C LEU A 11 -9.26 -16.93 17.14
N PHE A 12 -8.99 -16.55 18.40
CA PHE A 12 -8.27 -15.32 18.72
C PHE A 12 -6.80 -15.38 18.26
N ILE A 13 -6.13 -16.51 18.46
CA ILE A 13 -4.76 -16.76 17.96
C ILE A 13 -4.75 -16.72 16.43
N ILE A 14 -5.70 -17.37 15.75
CA ILE A 14 -5.83 -17.34 14.28
C ILE A 14 -6.07 -15.90 13.78
N PHE A 15 -6.91 -15.13 14.47
CA PHE A 15 -7.17 -13.73 14.16
C PHE A 15 -5.91 -12.85 14.28
N ILE A 16 -5.13 -13.07 15.35
CA ILE A 16 -3.85 -12.38 15.56
C ILE A 16 -2.82 -12.78 14.50
N ILE A 17 -2.67 -14.07 14.20
CA ILE A 17 -1.72 -14.56 13.19
C ILE A 17 -2.05 -14.00 11.80
N LYS A 18 -3.35 -13.95 11.42
CA LYS A 18 -3.78 -13.38 10.13
C LYS A 18 -3.43 -11.90 9.96
N ARG A 19 -3.15 -11.17 11.05
CA ARG A 19 -2.73 -9.76 11.00
C ARG A 19 -1.26 -9.61 10.61
N PHE A 20 -0.44 -10.63 10.84
CA PHE A 20 1.01 -10.61 10.57
C PHE A 20 1.42 -11.33 9.28
N LEU A 21 0.52 -12.08 8.64
CA LEU A 21 0.82 -12.73 7.37
C LEU A 21 1.03 -11.69 6.23
N PRO A 22 2.08 -11.85 5.41
CA PRO A 22 2.31 -10.97 4.26
C PRO A 22 1.19 -11.13 3.24
N ILE A 23 0.82 -10.02 2.61
CA ILE A 23 -0.25 -9.97 1.61
C ILE A 23 0.25 -10.71 0.36
N LYS A 24 -0.32 -11.89 0.07
CA LYS A 24 0.00 -12.61 -1.16
C LYS A 24 -0.34 -11.74 -2.38
N GLY A 25 0.62 -11.58 -3.29
CA GLY A 25 0.43 -10.88 -4.56
C GLY A 25 0.51 -9.35 -4.50
N VAL A 26 1.22 -8.80 -3.51
CA VAL A 26 1.75 -7.42 -3.54
C VAL A 26 3.26 -7.51 -3.75
N THR A 27 3.76 -6.84 -4.77
CA THR A 27 5.20 -6.74 -5.04
C THR A 27 5.81 -5.68 -4.12
N HIS A 28 7.05 -5.88 -3.72
CA HIS A 28 7.77 -4.93 -2.87
C HIS A 28 9.05 -4.50 -3.57
N ILE A 29 9.24 -3.19 -3.70
CA ILE A 29 10.46 -2.60 -4.27
C ILE A 29 11.11 -1.64 -3.27
N THR A 30 12.39 -1.41 -3.43
CA THR A 30 13.17 -0.38 -2.75
C THR A 30 13.04 0.97 -3.46
N THR A 31 13.51 2.04 -2.81
CA THR A 31 13.60 3.36 -3.45
C THR A 31 14.61 3.40 -4.60
N ALA A 32 15.68 2.60 -4.53
CA ALA A 32 16.64 2.46 -5.63
C ALA A 32 15.97 1.86 -6.88
N GLU A 33 15.20 0.78 -6.71
CA GLU A 33 14.44 0.15 -7.80
C GLU A 33 13.31 1.05 -8.32
N LEU A 34 12.70 1.86 -7.45
CA LEU A 34 11.69 2.84 -7.86
C LEU A 34 12.23 3.77 -8.95
N ASN A 35 13.46 4.26 -8.81
CA ASN A 35 14.07 5.20 -9.75
C ASN A 35 14.11 4.64 -11.19
N SER A 36 14.38 3.34 -11.33
CA SER A 36 14.43 2.65 -12.63
C SER A 36 13.07 2.52 -13.33
N ILE A 37 11.96 2.63 -12.58
CA ILE A 37 10.60 2.44 -13.13
C ILE A 37 9.79 3.74 -13.19
N LEU A 38 10.29 4.87 -12.71
CA LEU A 38 9.54 6.15 -12.64
C LEU A 38 8.99 6.63 -13.99
N ASN A 39 9.63 6.25 -15.10
CA ASN A 39 9.24 6.63 -16.45
C ASN A 39 8.37 5.57 -17.16
N ASP A 40 7.94 4.53 -16.45
CA ASP A 40 7.10 3.47 -17.02
C ASP A 40 5.63 3.91 -17.14
N ASN A 41 5.18 4.12 -18.38
CA ASN A 41 3.80 4.54 -18.70
C ASN A 41 2.74 3.48 -18.39
N ASN A 42 3.12 2.22 -18.19
CA ASN A 42 2.22 1.13 -17.78
C ASN A 42 2.01 1.08 -16.26
N LYS A 43 2.66 1.98 -15.51
CA LYS A 43 2.51 2.12 -14.07
C LYS A 43 1.82 3.43 -13.73
N GLN A 44 1.16 3.44 -12.59
CA GLN A 44 0.56 4.64 -12.00
C GLN A 44 1.07 4.79 -10.57
N PHE A 45 1.47 6.01 -10.22
CA PHE A 45 2.21 6.28 -8.99
C PHE A 45 1.31 7.03 -8.00
N VAL A 46 1.15 6.50 -6.80
CA VAL A 46 0.23 7.02 -5.78
C VAL A 46 0.98 7.28 -4.48
N ASP A 47 0.91 8.51 -3.99
CA ASP A 47 1.37 8.89 -2.66
C ASP A 47 0.18 8.97 -1.71
N VAL A 48 0.18 8.12 -0.68
CA VAL A 48 -0.91 8.01 0.30
C VAL A 48 -0.71 8.86 1.56
N ARG A 49 0.30 9.73 1.57
CA ARG A 49 0.51 10.74 2.62
C ARG A 49 -0.58 11.81 2.60
N THR A 50 -0.58 12.65 3.63
CA THR A 50 -1.48 13.80 3.69
C THR A 50 -1.15 14.80 2.57
N PRO A 51 -2.13 15.62 2.15
CA PRO A 51 -1.87 16.66 1.14
C PRO A 51 -0.80 17.67 1.57
N GLY A 52 -0.67 17.94 2.88
CA GLY A 52 0.39 18.82 3.42
C GLY A 52 1.78 18.24 3.22
N GLU A 53 1.98 16.96 3.56
CA GLU A 53 3.24 16.25 3.33
C GLU A 53 3.61 16.22 1.84
N PHE A 54 2.63 15.94 0.97
CA PHE A 54 2.84 15.88 -0.47
C PHE A 54 3.20 17.24 -1.09
N LYS A 55 2.53 18.31 -0.65
CA LYS A 55 2.84 19.68 -1.11
C LYS A 55 4.25 20.14 -0.71
N GLY A 56 4.74 19.70 0.46
CA GLY A 56 6.08 20.06 0.93
C GLY A 56 7.19 19.40 0.12
N ASN A 57 7.10 18.09 -0.11
CA ASN A 57 8.05 17.35 -0.95
C ASN A 57 7.38 16.10 -1.51
N HIS A 58 7.50 15.85 -2.81
CA HIS A 58 6.97 14.65 -3.47
C HIS A 58 7.82 14.26 -4.68
N ILE A 59 7.68 12.99 -5.09
CA ILE A 59 8.29 12.48 -6.30
C ILE A 59 7.43 12.90 -7.50
N LYS A 60 8.05 13.51 -8.52
CA LYS A 60 7.35 13.92 -9.75
C LYS A 60 6.67 12.73 -10.41
N GLY A 61 5.44 12.91 -10.88
CA GLY A 61 4.63 11.86 -11.49
C GLY A 61 3.73 11.09 -10.49
N PHE A 62 3.94 11.25 -9.18
CA PHE A 62 3.01 10.71 -8.19
C PHE A 62 1.75 11.57 -8.09
N LYS A 63 0.61 10.89 -7.94
CA LYS A 63 -0.66 11.50 -7.58
C LYS A 63 -0.90 11.35 -6.08
N ASN A 64 -1.34 12.40 -5.40
CA ASN A 64 -1.71 12.29 -3.99
C ASN A 64 -3.13 11.76 -3.83
N ILE A 65 -3.26 10.56 -3.25
CA ILE A 65 -4.54 10.01 -2.81
C ILE A 65 -4.36 9.57 -1.36
N PRO A 66 -4.72 10.41 -0.37
CA PRO A 66 -4.51 10.10 1.03
C PRO A 66 -5.13 8.75 1.43
N LEU A 67 -4.45 8.00 2.30
CA LEU A 67 -4.88 6.64 2.69
C LEU A 67 -6.36 6.54 3.10
N HIS A 68 -6.87 7.54 3.82
CA HIS A 68 -8.27 7.55 4.28
C HIS A 68 -9.30 7.74 3.15
N GLN A 69 -8.90 8.30 2.00
CA GLN A 69 -9.75 8.50 0.82
C GLN A 69 -9.53 7.42 -0.24
N LEU A 70 -8.48 6.60 -0.11
CA LEU A 70 -8.04 5.67 -1.14
C LEU A 70 -9.15 4.74 -1.61
N ALA A 71 -9.90 4.13 -0.70
CA ALA A 71 -10.98 3.21 -1.06
C ALA A 71 -12.11 3.87 -1.86
N GLN A 72 -12.39 5.15 -1.59
CA GLN A 72 -13.47 5.90 -2.25
C GLN A 72 -13.04 6.48 -3.60
N LYS A 73 -11.74 6.79 -3.74
CA LYS A 73 -11.19 7.46 -4.91
C LYS A 73 -10.55 6.51 -5.92
N ALA A 74 -10.09 5.33 -5.49
CA ALA A 74 -9.35 4.40 -6.33
C ALA A 74 -10.10 4.07 -7.63
N GLU A 75 -11.39 3.74 -7.57
CA GLU A 75 -12.16 3.35 -8.76
C GLU A 75 -12.32 4.48 -9.80
N LYS A 76 -12.36 5.73 -9.34
CA LYS A 76 -12.52 6.91 -10.21
C LYS A 76 -11.18 7.44 -10.72
N GLU A 77 -10.11 7.23 -9.96
CA GLU A 77 -8.82 7.87 -10.19
C GLU A 77 -7.73 6.92 -10.69
N LEU A 78 -7.92 5.61 -10.56
CA LEU A 78 -6.92 4.59 -10.89
C LEU A 78 -7.49 3.54 -11.86
N SER A 79 -6.72 3.19 -12.88
CA SER A 79 -7.07 2.12 -13.83
C SER A 79 -6.66 0.75 -13.27
N LYS A 80 -7.45 -0.30 -13.51
CA LYS A 80 -7.08 -1.69 -13.15
C LYS A 80 -6.10 -2.33 -14.15
N GLU A 81 -5.94 -1.74 -15.32
CA GLU A 81 -5.01 -2.23 -16.37
C GLU A 81 -3.56 -1.92 -16.03
N LYS A 82 -3.32 -0.79 -15.33
CA LYS A 82 -2.00 -0.32 -14.94
C LYS A 82 -1.66 -0.77 -13.52
N GLU A 83 -0.41 -1.11 -13.30
CA GLU A 83 0.09 -1.45 -11.96
C GLU A 83 0.20 -0.19 -11.08
N VAL A 84 -0.34 -0.26 -9.86
CA VAL A 84 -0.30 0.84 -8.89
C VAL A 84 0.94 0.73 -8.02
N VAL A 85 1.86 1.68 -8.16
CA VAL A 85 3.04 1.83 -7.29
C VAL A 85 2.68 2.79 -6.17
N VAL A 86 2.75 2.33 -4.92
CA VAL A 86 2.28 3.09 -3.76
C VAL A 86 3.44 3.43 -2.84
N ILE A 87 3.53 4.71 -2.46
CA ILE A 87 4.53 5.22 -1.50
C ILE A 87 3.84 5.95 -0.34
N CYS A 88 4.52 5.99 0.80
CA CYS A 88 4.17 6.89 1.90
C CYS A 88 5.44 7.41 2.58
N GLN A 89 5.38 7.91 3.82
CA GLN A 89 6.57 8.43 4.49
C GLN A 89 7.61 7.34 4.81
N SER A 90 7.21 6.26 5.50
CA SER A 90 8.15 5.23 6.02
C SER A 90 7.87 3.80 5.54
N GLY A 91 6.81 3.59 4.74
CA GLY A 91 6.35 2.28 4.26
C GLY A 91 5.13 1.70 5.00
N MET A 92 4.79 2.19 6.20
CA MET A 92 3.66 1.63 6.99
C MET A 92 2.28 1.93 6.38
N ARG A 93 2.05 3.17 5.94
CA ARG A 93 0.77 3.58 5.33
C ARG A 93 0.60 2.98 3.94
N SER A 94 1.67 2.90 3.16
CA SER A 94 1.66 2.30 1.83
C SER A 94 1.40 0.79 1.90
N GLN A 95 1.89 0.08 2.92
CA GLN A 95 1.52 -1.33 3.12
C GLN A 95 0.00 -1.52 3.36
N LYS A 96 -0.63 -0.64 4.15
CA LYS A 96 -2.09 -0.65 4.36
C LYS A 96 -2.84 -0.32 3.07
N ALA A 97 -2.38 0.69 2.34
CA ALA A 97 -2.93 1.07 1.05
C ALA A 97 -2.84 -0.08 0.03
N SER A 98 -1.71 -0.79 -0.02
CA SER A 98 -1.55 -1.93 -0.92
C SER A 98 -2.53 -3.05 -0.62
N LYS A 99 -2.82 -3.29 0.66
CA LYS A 99 -3.88 -4.24 1.05
C LYS A 99 -5.26 -3.80 0.55
N GLN A 100 -5.60 -2.52 0.73
CA GLN A 100 -6.89 -1.98 0.29
C GLN A 100 -7.04 -2.09 -1.23
N LEU A 101 -6.04 -1.64 -1.99
CA LEU A 101 -6.05 -1.69 -3.44
C LEU A 101 -6.05 -3.14 -3.96
N LYS A 102 -5.31 -4.04 -3.32
CA LYS A 102 -5.33 -5.46 -3.68
C LYS A 102 -6.72 -6.06 -3.53
N ASN A 103 -7.42 -5.75 -2.42
CA ASN A 103 -8.78 -6.20 -2.19
C ASN A 103 -9.78 -5.63 -3.21
N LEU A 104 -9.49 -4.46 -3.78
CA LEU A 104 -10.28 -3.84 -4.86
C LEU A 104 -9.92 -4.40 -6.26
N GLY A 105 -8.99 -5.35 -6.35
CA GLY A 105 -8.61 -6.03 -7.59
C GLY A 105 -7.46 -5.39 -8.37
N TYR A 106 -6.71 -4.45 -7.76
CA TYR A 106 -5.56 -3.83 -8.42
C TYR A 106 -4.30 -4.70 -8.33
N LYS A 107 -3.45 -4.58 -9.36
CA LYS A 107 -2.04 -5.00 -9.27
C LYS A 107 -1.27 -3.91 -8.53
N VAL A 108 -0.54 -4.28 -7.48
CA VAL A 108 0.06 -3.30 -6.57
C VAL A 108 1.51 -3.61 -6.27
N THR A 109 2.34 -2.59 -6.36
CA THR A 109 3.72 -2.55 -5.87
C THR A 109 3.83 -1.57 -4.69
N ASN A 110 4.39 -2.01 -3.57
CA ASN A 110 4.66 -1.17 -2.40
C ASN A 110 6.13 -0.76 -2.36
N VAL A 111 6.40 0.53 -2.23
CA VAL A 111 7.75 1.06 -2.04
C VAL A 111 8.14 0.98 -0.56
N ARG A 112 9.16 0.18 -0.24
CA ARG A 112 9.75 0.04 1.10
C ARG A 112 10.60 1.27 1.43
N GLY A 113 10.68 1.60 2.73
CA GLY A 113 11.39 2.80 3.21
C GLY A 113 10.62 4.10 2.99
N GLY A 114 9.76 4.16 1.96
CA GLY A 114 8.96 5.33 1.64
C GLY A 114 9.81 6.55 1.26
N MET A 115 9.24 7.74 1.39
CA MET A 115 9.93 9.00 1.14
C MET A 115 11.12 9.25 2.08
N SER A 116 11.15 8.63 3.26
CA SER A 116 12.30 8.72 4.17
C SER A 116 13.56 8.05 3.62
N ALA A 117 13.43 7.12 2.68
CA ALA A 117 14.55 6.44 2.01
C ALA A 117 14.77 6.96 0.58
N TRP A 118 14.10 8.05 0.20
CA TRP A 118 14.19 8.67 -1.12
C TRP A 118 15.17 9.85 -1.07
N HIS A 119 16.30 9.71 -1.76
CA HIS A 119 17.38 10.71 -1.87
C HIS A 119 17.87 10.81 -3.30
#